data_AF-A0A7D5S019-F1
#
_entry.id   AF-A0A7D5S019-F1
#
_cell.length_a   1.000
_cell.length_b   1.000
_cell.length_c   1.000
_cell.angle_alpha   90.00
_cell.angle_beta   90.00
_cell.angle_gamma   90.00
#
_symmetry.space_group_name_H-M   'P 1'
#
loop_
_entity.id
_entity.type
_entity.pdbx_description
1 polymer ?
#
loop_
_entity_poly.entity_id
_entity_poly.type
_entity_poly.pdbx_seq_one_letter_code
_entity_poly.pdbx_strand_id
1 'polypeptide(L)'
;MLPRWWIGPVSLIAFLLSSCTSYESHYEKGVYDLEPIYCYQTIGTVDCHRHPDARDADRLVNYYGPAPSKYDPPEAPHLNKLRPPPKGQGYWRAPEPIPGPRRKRLTIARATTRSPLSRPTHRPHRLTLPHPNCLRRTEP
;
A
#
# COMPACT_ATOMS: atom_id res chain seq x y z
N MET A 1 32.69 -13.39 -41.43
CA MET A 1 33.49 -12.25 -41.93
C MET A 1 32.54 -11.09 -42.20
N LEU A 2 32.43 -10.13 -41.27
CA LEU A 2 31.58 -8.95 -41.46
C LEU A 2 32.32 -7.93 -42.35
N PRO A 3 31.65 -7.30 -43.31
CA PRO A 3 32.30 -6.42 -44.27
C PRO A 3 32.74 -5.11 -43.62
N ARG A 4 33.94 -4.62 -43.99
CA ARG A 4 34.66 -3.51 -43.34
C ARG A 4 33.89 -2.17 -43.30
N TRP A 5 32.95 -1.95 -44.22
CA TRP A 5 32.07 -0.78 -44.27
C TRP A 5 30.95 -0.72 -43.21
N TRP A 6 30.67 -1.80 -42.48
CA TRP A 6 29.66 -1.82 -41.41
C TRP A 6 30.20 -1.43 -40.04
N ILE A 7 31.53 -1.44 -39.86
CA ILE A 7 32.16 -1.24 -38.55
C ILE A 7 31.99 0.21 -38.06
N GLY A 8 31.98 1.19 -38.99
CA GLY A 8 31.80 2.60 -38.70
C GLY A 8 30.43 2.94 -38.08
N PRO A 9 29.31 2.70 -38.77
CA PRO A 9 27.98 3.03 -38.25
C PRO A 9 27.60 2.20 -37.01
N VAL A 10 28.00 0.92 -36.94
CA VAL A 10 27.70 0.05 -35.80
C VAL A 10 28.46 0.49 -34.54
N SER A 11 29.73 0.90 -34.65
CA SER A 11 30.47 1.44 -33.50
C SER A 11 29.86 2.75 -33.01
N LEU A 12 29.45 3.64 -33.92
CA LEU A 12 28.86 4.93 -33.55
C LEU A 12 27.52 4.76 -32.83
N ILE A 13 26.69 3.81 -33.27
CA ILE A 13 25.43 3.45 -32.59
C ILE A 13 25.71 2.82 -31.21
N ALA A 14 26.72 1.95 -31.10
CA ALA A 14 27.10 1.36 -29.82
C ALA A 14 27.59 2.41 -28.80
N PHE A 15 28.37 3.41 -29.26
CA PHE A 15 28.79 4.52 -28.42
C PHE A 15 27.63 5.41 -27.96
N LEU A 16 26.65 5.67 -28.84
CA LEU A 16 25.46 6.48 -28.50
C LEU A 16 24.56 5.79 -27.46
N LEU A 17 24.40 4.46 -27.54
CA LEU A 17 23.57 3.69 -26.62
C LEU A 17 24.24 3.45 -25.25
N SER A 18 25.58 3.55 -25.16
CA SER A 18 26.31 3.33 -23.92
C SER A 18 26.10 4.43 -22.86
N SER A 19 25.50 5.57 -23.22
CA SER A 19 25.33 6.71 -22.31
C SER A 19 24.06 6.65 -21.42
N CYS A 20 23.18 5.67 -21.62
CA CYS A 20 21.90 5.59 -20.89
C CYS A 20 21.91 4.67 -19.66
N THR A 21 23.03 4.03 -19.31
CA THR A 21 23.01 2.92 -18.34
C THR A 21 23.28 3.29 -16.88
N SER A 22 23.58 4.55 -16.55
CA SER A 22 23.94 4.91 -15.17
C SER A 22 23.56 6.35 -14.79
N TYR A 23 22.27 6.68 -14.88
CA TYR A 23 21.76 7.92 -14.29
C TYR A 23 21.36 7.69 -12.83
N GLU A 24 22.14 8.27 -11.93
CA GLU A 24 21.88 8.28 -10.50
C GLU A 24 21.47 9.70 -10.10
N SER A 25 20.29 9.84 -9.48
CA SER A 25 19.76 11.17 -9.20
C SER A 25 20.57 11.87 -8.09
N HIS A 26 20.62 13.21 -8.12
CA HIS A 26 21.26 13.99 -7.04
C HIS A 26 20.64 13.72 -5.66
N TYR A 27 19.37 13.30 -5.63
CA TYR A 27 18.69 12.89 -4.41
C TYR A 27 19.25 11.56 -3.87
N GLU A 28 19.40 10.54 -4.73
CA GLU A 28 19.99 9.25 -4.32
C GLU A 28 21.37 9.48 -3.70
N LYS A 29 22.21 10.33 -4.33
CA LYS A 29 23.52 10.76 -3.82
C LYS A 29 23.53 11.32 -2.39
N GLY A 30 22.49 12.07 -2.01
CA GLY A 30 22.39 12.67 -0.68
C GLY A 30 21.82 11.75 0.41
N VAL A 31 21.24 10.61 0.00
CA VAL A 31 20.52 9.69 0.90
C VAL A 31 21.19 8.31 0.93
N TYR A 32 22.32 8.12 0.24
CA TYR A 32 23.03 6.83 0.17
C TYR A 32 23.50 6.29 1.53
N ASP A 33 23.85 7.17 2.47
CA ASP A 33 24.36 6.77 3.78
C ASP A 33 23.23 6.36 4.75
N LEU A 34 21.97 6.51 4.35
CA LEU A 34 20.79 6.21 5.16
C LEU A 34 20.26 4.81 4.81
N GLU A 35 19.78 4.10 5.84
CA GLU A 35 19.11 2.81 5.63
C GLU A 35 17.85 3.03 4.77
N PRO A 36 17.65 2.25 3.70
CA PRO A 36 16.56 2.47 2.76
C PRO A 36 15.20 2.18 3.42
N ILE A 37 14.23 3.04 3.15
CA ILE A 37 12.87 2.93 3.66
C ILE A 37 11.88 3.24 2.54
N TYR A 38 10.93 2.34 2.32
CA TYR A 38 9.87 2.44 1.33
C TYR A 38 8.52 2.50 2.05
N CYS A 39 7.75 3.56 1.83
CA CYS A 39 6.49 3.79 2.54
C CYS A 39 5.29 3.74 1.59
N TYR A 40 4.30 2.93 1.94
CA TYR A 40 3.13 2.61 1.13
C TYR A 40 1.83 3.06 1.80
N GLN A 41 0.87 3.51 1.00
CA GLN A 41 -0.46 3.87 1.47
C GLN A 41 -1.30 2.62 1.71
N THR A 42 -1.68 2.37 2.96
CA THR A 42 -2.67 1.33 3.32
C THR A 42 -4.05 1.94 3.57
N ILE A 43 -5.06 1.11 3.85
CA ILE A 43 -6.45 1.55 4.08
C ILE A 43 -6.57 2.52 5.27
N GLY A 44 -5.71 2.36 6.29
CA GLY A 44 -5.81 3.16 7.53
C GLY A 44 -4.57 3.98 7.87
N THR A 45 -3.39 3.64 7.34
CA THR A 45 -2.11 4.26 7.73
C THR A 45 -1.11 4.24 6.58
N VAL A 46 0.07 4.83 6.78
CA VAL A 46 1.23 4.58 5.93
C VAL A 46 2.08 3.49 6.60
N ASP A 47 2.38 2.42 5.87
CA ASP A 47 3.26 1.35 6.34
C ASP A 47 4.61 1.44 5.63
N CYS A 48 5.71 1.24 6.37
CA CYS A 48 7.05 1.46 5.87
C CYS A 48 7.93 0.21 6.05
N HIS A 49 8.63 -0.16 4.99
CA HIS A 49 9.44 -1.37 4.91
C HIS A 49 10.87 -1.05 4.51
N ARG A 50 11.82 -1.91 4.90
CA ARG A 50 13.24 -1.78 4.51
C ARG A 50 13.51 -2.21 3.06
N HIS A 51 12.63 -3.03 2.50
CA HIS A 51 12.70 -3.51 1.13
C HIS A 51 11.42 -3.10 0.39
N PRO A 52 11.50 -2.86 -0.93
CA PRO A 52 10.31 -2.54 -1.69
C PRO A 52 9.38 -3.76 -1.75
N ASP A 53 8.09 -3.54 -1.47
CA ASP A 53 7.05 -4.54 -1.68
C ASP A 53 6.48 -4.38 -3.09
N ALA A 54 6.66 -5.41 -3.91
CA ALA A 54 6.12 -5.46 -5.26
C ALA A 54 4.58 -5.51 -5.29
N ARG A 55 3.94 -6.00 -4.22
CA ARG A 55 2.47 -6.13 -4.15
C ARG A 55 1.76 -4.78 -4.06
N ASP A 56 2.40 -3.81 -3.41
CA ASP A 56 1.86 -2.47 -3.18
C ASP A 56 2.61 -1.40 -4.00
N ALA A 57 3.32 -1.78 -5.07
CA ALA A 57 4.11 -0.87 -5.91
C ALA A 57 3.32 0.38 -6.37
N ASP A 58 2.04 0.21 -6.72
CA ASP A 58 1.15 1.29 -7.18
C ASP A 58 0.72 2.26 -6.07
N ARG A 59 1.03 1.94 -4.81
CA ARG A 59 0.64 2.71 -3.62
C ARG A 59 1.84 3.33 -2.91
N LEU A 60 2.99 3.37 -3.56
CA LEU A 60 4.18 3.99 -3.00
C LEU A 60 3.97 5.49 -2.82
N VAL A 61 4.12 5.97 -1.60
CA VAL A 61 3.97 7.39 -1.25
C VAL A 61 5.31 8.09 -1.27
N ASN A 62 6.34 7.45 -0.70
CA ASN A 62 7.69 7.97 -0.66
C ASN A 62 8.72 6.84 -0.49
N TYR A 63 9.96 7.10 -0.88
CA TYR A 63 11.11 6.24 -0.59
C TYR A 63 12.36 7.06 -0.25
N TYR A 64 13.19 6.49 0.62
CA TYR A 64 14.54 6.95 0.92
C TYR A 64 15.50 5.84 0.49
N GLY A 65 16.52 6.20 -0.30
CA GLY A 65 17.47 5.24 -0.89
C GLY A 65 17.24 5.00 -2.38
N PRO A 66 17.68 3.86 -2.93
CA PRO A 66 17.61 3.59 -4.36
C PRO A 66 16.16 3.41 -4.82
N ALA A 67 15.88 3.86 -6.05
CA ALA A 67 14.56 3.71 -6.66
C ALA A 67 14.09 2.24 -6.63
N PRO A 68 12.80 1.98 -6.30
CA PRO A 68 12.26 0.62 -6.19
C PRO A 68 12.28 -0.14 -7.53
N SER A 69 12.33 0.57 -8.66
CA SER A 69 12.48 -0.02 -9.99
C SER A 69 13.84 -0.67 -10.25
N LYS A 70 14.83 -0.47 -9.38
CA LYS A 70 16.14 -1.14 -9.46
C LYS A 70 16.11 -2.56 -8.90
N TYR A 71 15.02 -2.98 -8.24
CA TYR A 71 14.87 -4.29 -7.64
C TYR A 71 14.10 -5.24 -8.55
N ASP A 72 14.53 -6.50 -8.58
CA ASP A 72 13.82 -7.54 -9.32
C ASP A 72 12.52 -7.91 -8.60
N PRO A 73 11.38 -7.98 -9.33
CA PRO A 73 10.14 -8.46 -8.76
C PRO A 73 10.27 -9.91 -8.27
N PRO A 74 9.62 -10.28 -7.16
CA PRO A 74 9.63 -11.66 -6.69
C PRO A 74 8.97 -12.60 -7.72
N GLU A 75 9.47 -13.82 -7.82
CA GLU A 75 8.91 -14.87 -8.66
C GLU A 75 7.41 -15.04 -8.34
N ALA A 76 6.57 -15.06 -9.39
CA ALA A 76 5.14 -15.23 -9.20
C ALA A 76 4.84 -16.60 -8.55
N PRO A 77 3.92 -16.66 -7.57
CA PRO A 77 3.60 -17.93 -6.92
C PRO A 77 3.02 -18.91 -7.94
N HIS A 78 3.51 -20.16 -7.91
CA HIS A 78 2.97 -21.21 -8.75
C HIS A 78 1.52 -21.49 -8.37
N LEU A 79 0.58 -21.15 -9.25
CA LEU A 79 -0.85 -21.36 -9.00
C LEU A 79 -1.13 -22.85 -8.92
N ASN A 80 -1.37 -23.35 -7.70
CA ASN A 80 -1.92 -24.68 -7.53
C ASN A 80 -3.29 -24.74 -8.21
N LYS A 81 -3.50 -25.75 -9.06
CA LYS A 81 -4.80 -25.98 -9.68
C LYS A 81 -5.83 -26.20 -8.56
N LEU A 82 -6.69 -25.21 -8.35
CA LEU A 82 -7.83 -25.31 -7.46
C LEU A 82 -8.68 -26.49 -7.94
N ARG A 83 -8.79 -27.53 -7.11
CA ARG A 83 -9.79 -28.57 -7.35
C ARG A 83 -11.15 -27.99 -6.98
N PRO A 84 -12.18 -28.18 -7.81
CA PRO A 84 -13.53 -27.80 -7.42
C PRO A 84 -13.89 -28.50 -6.11
N PRO A 85 -14.66 -27.85 -5.22
CA PRO A 85 -15.18 -28.53 -4.05
C PRO A 85 -15.94 -29.79 -4.49
N PRO A 86 -15.88 -30.89 -3.71
CA PRO A 86 -16.70 -32.06 -4.00
C PRO A 86 -18.17 -31.63 -4.08
N LYS A 87 -18.94 -32.25 -4.98
CA LYS A 87 -20.40 -32.01 -5.09
C LYS A 87 -21.09 -32.54 -3.84
N GLY A 88 -21.00 -31.78 -2.74
CA GLY A 88 -21.63 -32.05 -1.46
C GLY A 88 -22.99 -31.38 -1.39
N GLN A 89 -23.97 -32.10 -0.82
CA GLN A 89 -25.36 -31.66 -0.68
C GLN A 89 -25.43 -30.38 0.17
N GLY A 90 -25.80 -29.25 -0.47
CA GLY A 90 -26.60 -28.13 0.07
C GLY A 90 -26.31 -27.49 1.45
N TYR A 91 -25.29 -27.90 2.20
CA TYR A 91 -25.16 -27.58 3.64
C TYR A 91 -24.92 -26.10 3.95
N TRP A 92 -24.64 -25.27 2.93
CA TRP A 92 -24.41 -23.84 3.06
C TRP A 92 -25.71 -23.02 3.19
N ARG A 93 -26.88 -23.60 2.85
CA ARG A 93 -28.15 -22.94 3.12
C ARG A 93 -28.51 -23.18 4.58
N ALA A 94 -28.40 -22.13 5.39
CA ALA A 94 -29.00 -22.14 6.71
C ALA A 94 -30.50 -22.47 6.57
N PRO A 95 -31.06 -23.36 7.40
CA PRO A 95 -32.50 -23.59 7.40
C PRO A 95 -33.22 -22.28 7.64
N GLU A 96 -34.36 -22.10 6.97
CA GLU A 96 -35.19 -20.90 7.11
C GLU A 96 -35.49 -20.65 8.60
N PRO A 97 -35.30 -19.41 9.11
CA PRO A 97 -35.55 -19.12 10.51
C PRO A 97 -37.02 -19.37 10.84
N ILE A 98 -37.27 -20.24 11.82
CA ILE A 98 -38.63 -20.53 12.30
C ILE A 98 -39.26 -19.22 12.80
N PRO A 99 -40.47 -18.83 12.33
CA PRO A 99 -41.13 -17.61 12.78
C PRO A 99 -41.29 -17.59 14.31
N GLY A 100 -40.55 -16.71 14.97
CA GLY A 100 -40.69 -16.51 16.41
C GLY A 100 -42.02 -15.82 16.76
N PRO A 101 -42.56 -16.03 17.97
CA PRO A 101 -43.76 -15.33 18.41
C PRO A 101 -43.52 -13.81 18.38
N ARG A 102 -44.42 -13.06 17.73
CA ARG A 102 -44.39 -11.59 17.71
C ARG A 102 -44.48 -11.08 19.15
N ARG A 103 -43.37 -10.57 19.70
CA ARG A 103 -43.40 -9.80 20.95
C ARG A 103 -44.23 -8.54 20.72
N LYS A 104 -45.36 -8.41 21.42
CA LYS A 104 -46.15 -7.18 21.44
C LYS A 104 -45.27 -6.08 22.06
N ARG A 105 -45.00 -5.04 21.29
CA ARG A 105 -44.22 -3.88 21.71
C ARG A 105 -45.00 -3.15 22.80
N LEU A 106 -44.57 -3.24 24.05
CA LEU A 106 -45.06 -2.31 25.08
C LEU A 106 -44.54 -0.92 24.72
N THR A 107 -45.44 -0.05 24.30
CA THR A 107 -45.20 1.38 24.18
C THR A 107 -45.05 1.98 25.58
N ILE A 108 -43.81 2.11 26.05
CA ILE A 108 -43.51 2.97 27.19
C ILE A 108 -43.63 4.40 26.67
N ALA A 109 -44.63 5.13 27.16
CA ALA A 109 -44.79 6.55 26.88
C ALA A 109 -43.55 7.30 27.42
N ARG A 110 -42.76 7.86 26.50
CA ARG A 110 -41.56 8.62 26.81
C ARG A 110 -41.97 10.02 27.28
N ALA A 111 -42.10 10.19 28.60
CA ALA A 111 -42.19 11.51 29.21
C ALA A 111 -40.91 12.29 28.84
N THR A 112 -41.06 13.31 28.00
CA THR A 112 -39.94 14.12 27.52
C THR A 112 -39.80 15.32 28.45
N THR A 113 -39.06 15.18 29.54
CA THR A 113 -38.54 16.32 30.30
C THR A 113 -37.37 16.91 29.52
N ARG A 114 -37.62 18.00 28.79
CA ARG A 114 -36.56 18.82 28.17
C ARG A 114 -35.73 19.46 29.29
N SER A 115 -34.49 19.02 29.45
CA SER A 115 -33.44 19.84 30.08
C SER A 115 -32.58 20.47 28.97
N PRO A 116 -32.27 21.77 29.03
CA PRO A 116 -31.43 22.42 28.03
C PRO A 116 -29.97 22.09 28.32
N LEU A 117 -29.33 21.31 27.46
CA LEU A 117 -27.89 21.10 27.52
C LEU A 117 -27.20 22.22 26.73
N SER A 118 -26.40 22.98 27.46
CA SER A 118 -25.52 24.06 27.06
C SER A 118 -24.66 23.70 25.84
N ARG A 119 -24.54 24.66 24.92
CA ARG A 119 -23.76 24.60 23.68
C ARG A 119 -22.26 24.73 24.00
N PRO A 120 -21.39 23.75 23.69
CA PRO A 120 -19.96 23.99 23.70
C PRO A 120 -19.57 24.59 22.35
N THR A 121 -19.25 25.88 22.35
CA THR A 121 -18.45 26.51 21.30
C THR A 121 -17.03 25.98 21.42
N HIS A 122 -16.64 25.03 20.56
CA HIS A 122 -15.23 24.78 20.31
C HIS A 122 -14.90 25.08 18.85
N ARG A 123 -14.14 26.17 18.68
CA ARG A 123 -13.44 26.57 17.47
C ARG A 123 -12.54 25.40 17.02
N PRO A 124 -12.50 25.00 15.74
CA PRO A 124 -11.44 24.13 15.28
C PRO A 124 -10.14 24.97 15.25
N HIS A 125 -9.24 24.65 16.17
CA HIS A 125 -7.86 25.08 16.06
C HIS A 125 -7.28 24.49 14.78
N ARG A 126 -6.86 25.40 13.90
CA ARG A 126 -5.99 25.19 12.74
C ARG A 126 -4.79 24.34 13.19
N LEU A 127 -4.79 23.04 12.86
CA LEU A 127 -3.64 22.18 13.11
C LEU A 127 -2.60 22.44 12.03
N THR A 128 -1.65 23.28 12.42
CA THR A 128 -0.30 23.36 11.88
C THR A 128 0.31 21.95 11.81
N LEU A 129 0.87 21.62 10.66
CA LEU A 129 1.78 20.48 10.47
C LEU A 129 2.88 20.47 11.55
N PRO A 130 3.24 19.30 12.10
CA PRO A 130 4.59 19.08 12.55
C PRO A 130 5.28 17.96 11.77
N HIS A 131 6.56 18.22 11.55
CA HIS A 131 7.58 17.50 10.81
C HIS A 131 8.01 16.17 11.50
N PRO A 132 9.02 15.45 11.00
CA PRO A 132 9.04 14.00 10.86
C PRO A 132 9.54 13.28 12.14
N ASN A 133 8.75 12.36 12.69
CA ASN A 133 9.23 11.45 13.72
C ASN A 133 8.80 10.02 13.39
N CYS A 134 9.41 9.47 12.33
CA CYS A 134 9.46 8.02 12.09
C CYS A 134 10.69 7.44 12.78
N LEU A 135 10.71 7.46 14.11
CA LEU A 135 11.66 6.68 14.92
C LEU A 135 10.90 6.11 16.12
N ARG A 136 10.10 5.07 15.90
CA ARG A 136 9.85 4.09 16.98
C ARG A 136 10.99 3.08 16.94
N ARG A 137 12.03 3.42 17.68
CA ARG A 137 13.10 2.54 18.10
C ARG A 137 12.49 1.44 18.98
N THR A 138 12.31 0.25 18.43
CA THR A 138 12.15 -0.98 19.23
C THR A 138 13.50 -1.65 19.30
N GLU A 139 14.12 -1.63 20.47
CA GLU A 139 15.18 -2.56 20.89
C GLU A 139 15.08 -2.74 22.41
N PRO A 140 15.67 -3.82 22.96
CA PRO A 140 15.23 -5.20 22.92
C PRO A 140 14.39 -5.61 24.14
#